data_AF-A0A819YR37-F1
#
_entry.id   AF-A0A819YR37-F1
#
_cell.length_a   1.000
_cell.length_b   1.000
_cell.length_c   1.000
_cell.angle_alpha   90.00
_cell.angle_beta   90.00
_cell.angle_gamma   90.00
#
_symmetry.space_group_name_H-M   'P 1'
#
loop_
_entity.id
_entity.type
_entity.pdbx_description
1 polymer ?
#
loop_
_entity_poly.entity_id
_entity_poly.type
_entity_poly.pdbx_seq_one_letter_code
_entity_poly.pdbx_strand_id
1 'polypeptide(L)'
;MPTDIIENRKFSMNILGVSLLNVERLNLLRLAPGGHVGRFVIWTESAFKKLDALYGTWSKKSQLKVDFNLPQPMMTNSDLGRLLKAFEIQSVLRAPIKRQARRKVKKNPLKSISLMSRLNPYSTVQKRKTLLTQLKGRRTGTTAESKAAARKQRTHASLKAKRLSGVNVVKTTKTQKVGNATTTKTKTTVATKSS
;
A
#
# COMPACT_ATOMS: atom_id res chain seq x y z
N MET A 1 2.38 49.95 53.23
CA MET A 1 1.70 49.13 52.20
C MET A 1 1.71 49.94 50.91
N PRO A 2 2.19 49.43 49.76
CA PRO A 2 2.19 50.20 48.52
C PRO A 2 0.75 50.55 48.12
N THR A 3 0.43 51.84 48.08
CA THR A 3 -0.90 52.41 47.77
C THR A 3 -1.43 51.96 46.42
N ASP A 4 -0.52 51.73 45.46
CA ASP A 4 -0.82 51.37 44.07
C ASP A 4 -1.56 50.03 43.92
N ILE A 5 -1.34 49.09 44.85
CA ILE A 5 -1.99 47.77 44.80
C ILE A 5 -3.48 47.88 45.14
N ILE A 6 -3.82 48.78 46.07
CA ILE A 6 -5.21 48.99 46.52
C ILE A 6 -6.00 49.74 45.45
N GLU A 7 -5.36 50.70 44.77
CA GLU A 7 -5.97 51.49 43.70
C GLU A 7 -6.25 50.64 42.45
N ASN A 8 -5.25 49.88 41.98
CA ASN A 8 -5.41 48.97 40.83
C ASN A 8 -6.48 47.89 41.08
N ARG A 9 -6.61 47.46 42.35
CA ARG A 9 -7.66 46.53 42.76
C ARG A 9 -9.06 47.13 42.61
N LYS A 10 -9.28 48.38 42.98
CA LYS A 10 -10.63 48.98 42.89
C LYS A 10 -11.08 49.15 41.44
N PHE A 11 -10.18 49.57 40.55
CA PHE A 11 -10.49 49.81 39.14
C PHE A 11 -10.93 48.54 38.38
N SER A 12 -10.23 47.43 38.57
CA SER A 12 -10.39 46.22 37.77
C SER A 12 -11.53 45.29 38.20
N MET A 13 -12.18 45.54 39.35
CA MET A 13 -13.26 44.68 39.86
C MET A 13 -14.60 44.88 39.15
N ASN A 14 -14.80 46.02 38.47
CA ASN A 14 -16.06 46.32 37.78
C ASN A 14 -16.00 46.07 36.26
N ILE A 15 -14.90 45.48 35.76
CA ILE A 15 -14.72 45.22 34.33
C ILE A 15 -14.88 43.72 34.08
N LEU A 16 -15.84 43.36 33.24
CA LEU A 16 -16.11 41.97 32.88
C LEU A 16 -14.92 41.34 32.15
N GLY A 17 -14.55 40.12 32.54
CA GLY A 17 -13.45 39.37 31.91
C GLY A 17 -12.04 39.75 32.37
N VAL A 18 -11.88 40.76 33.24
CA VAL A 18 -10.60 41.17 33.80
C VAL A 18 -10.33 40.41 35.11
N SER A 19 -9.07 40.01 35.32
CA SER A 19 -8.62 39.37 36.55
C SER A 19 -7.29 39.93 37.01
N LEU A 20 -7.18 40.29 38.29
CA LEU A 20 -5.92 40.69 38.91
C LEU A 20 -5.17 39.52 39.52
N LEU A 21 -3.85 39.49 39.31
CA LEU A 21 -2.94 38.52 39.91
C LEU A 21 -1.73 39.24 40.52
N ASN A 22 -1.26 38.76 41.67
CA ASN A 22 0.00 39.18 42.26
C ASN A 22 1.16 38.30 41.74
N VAL A 23 2.28 38.91 41.39
CA VAL A 23 3.49 38.24 40.87
C VAL A 23 4.11 37.25 41.85
N GLU A 24 4.08 37.55 43.15
CA GLU A 24 4.60 36.64 44.18
C GLU A 24 3.75 35.37 44.31
N ARG A 25 2.46 35.47 43.96
CA ARG A 25 1.46 34.41 44.13
C ARG A 25 0.71 34.20 42.80
N LEU A 26 1.46 33.90 41.75
CA LEU A 26 0.89 33.59 40.44
C LEU A 26 0.16 32.24 40.49
N ASN A 27 -1.14 32.28 40.21
CA ASN A 27 -1.99 31.08 40.18
C ASN A 27 -2.14 30.57 38.75
N LEU A 28 -1.76 29.32 38.53
CA LEU A 28 -1.87 28.66 37.22
C LEU A 28 -3.30 28.60 36.70
N LEU A 29 -4.31 28.36 37.55
CA LEU A 29 -5.72 28.24 37.14
C LEU A 29 -6.26 29.57 36.58
N ARG A 30 -5.72 30.69 37.05
CA ARG A 30 -6.08 32.02 36.58
C ARG A 30 -5.30 32.38 35.31
N LEU A 31 -4.05 31.94 35.19
CA LEU A 31 -3.23 32.15 33.97
C LEU A 31 -3.67 31.26 32.80
N ALA A 32 -4.07 30.01 33.06
CA ALA A 32 -4.48 29.02 32.08
C ALA A 32 -5.86 28.45 32.45
N PRO A 33 -6.94 29.25 32.32
CA PRO A 33 -8.28 28.77 32.61
C PRO A 33 -8.64 27.60 31.68
N GLY A 34 -9.13 26.50 32.25
CA GLY A 34 -9.45 25.29 31.49
C GLY A 34 -8.24 24.59 30.87
N GLY A 35 -7.01 24.88 31.32
CA GLY A 35 -5.79 24.21 30.86
C GLY A 35 -5.20 24.73 29.54
N HIS A 36 -5.73 25.83 28.99
CA HIS A 36 -5.20 26.44 27.77
C HIS A 36 -4.16 27.51 28.10
N VAL A 37 -2.98 27.42 27.48
CA VAL A 37 -1.94 28.46 27.57
C VAL A 37 -2.25 29.63 26.63
N GLY A 38 -1.69 30.82 26.91
CA GLY A 38 -1.84 32.00 26.03
C GLY A 38 -2.91 33.00 26.46
N ARG A 39 -3.21 33.10 27.76
CA ARG A 39 -4.03 34.21 28.27
C ARG A 39 -3.35 35.55 28.01
N PHE A 40 -4.13 36.55 27.59
CA PHE A 40 -3.64 37.91 27.47
C PHE A 40 -3.34 38.49 28.87
N VAL A 41 -2.06 38.76 29.15
CA VAL A 41 -1.58 39.28 30.44
C VAL A 41 -0.96 40.65 30.23
N ILE A 42 -1.39 41.61 31.06
CA ILE A 42 -0.83 42.96 31.12
C ILE A 42 0.04 43.03 32.38
N TRP A 43 1.29 43.48 32.24
CA TRP A 43 2.25 43.62 33.33
C TRP A 43 2.49 45.09 33.65
N THR A 44 2.63 45.43 34.93
CA THR A 44 3.23 46.70 35.34
C THR A 44 4.76 46.57 35.33
N GLU A 45 5.46 47.69 35.19
CA GLU A 45 6.93 47.68 35.11
C GLU A 45 7.58 47.01 36.33
N SER A 46 7.12 47.37 37.54
CA SER A 46 7.62 46.82 38.80
C SER A 46 7.34 45.32 38.92
N ALA A 47 6.18 44.87 38.44
CA ALA A 47 5.82 43.46 38.40
C ALA A 47 6.76 42.67 37.48
N PHE A 48 7.07 43.22 36.30
CA PHE A 48 7.94 42.57 35.33
C PHE A 48 9.38 42.45 35.83
N LYS A 49 9.93 43.52 36.44
CA LYS A 49 11.26 43.49 37.06
C LYS A 49 11.37 42.46 38.20
N LYS A 50 10.28 42.28 38.97
CA LYS A 50 10.24 41.33 40.09
C LYS A 50 10.25 39.85 39.66
N LEU A 51 9.81 39.54 38.43
CA LEU A 51 9.84 38.17 37.90
C LEU A 51 11.26 37.61 37.80
N ASP A 52 12.23 38.44 37.41
CA ASP A 52 13.63 38.03 37.28
C ASP A 52 14.22 37.63 38.64
N ALA A 53 13.91 38.38 39.71
CA ALA A 53 14.30 38.01 41.08
C ALA A 53 13.57 36.75 41.60
N LEU A 54 12.30 36.56 41.20
CA LEU A 54 11.47 35.43 41.64
C LEU A 54 11.84 34.09 40.99
N TYR A 55 12.14 34.09 39.70
CA TYR A 55 12.38 32.87 38.93
C TYR A 55 13.83 32.71 38.48
N GLY A 56 14.58 33.81 38.33
CA GLY A 56 15.94 33.81 37.81
C GLY A 56 15.98 33.62 36.28
N THR A 57 17.18 33.31 35.81
CA THR A 57 17.48 32.98 34.41
C THR A 57 18.09 31.59 34.34
N TRP A 58 18.30 31.04 33.13
CA TRP A 58 19.03 29.76 33.02
C TRP A 58 20.46 29.81 33.57
N SER A 59 21.07 31.00 33.69
CA SER A 59 22.42 31.18 34.22
C SER A 59 22.46 31.54 35.71
N LYS A 60 21.43 32.24 36.22
CA LYS A 60 21.35 32.71 37.62
C LYS A 60 20.13 32.10 38.31
N LYS A 61 20.35 31.39 39.42
CA LYS A 61 19.27 30.83 40.24
C LYS A 61 18.36 31.93 40.80
N SER A 62 17.13 31.55 41.17
CA SER A 62 16.19 32.48 41.80
C SER A 62 16.70 32.99 43.15
N GLN A 63 16.35 34.24 43.48
CA GLN A 63 16.74 34.89 44.74
C GLN A 63 15.69 34.69 45.84
N LEU A 64 14.42 34.66 45.45
CA LEU A 64 13.29 34.64 46.39
C LEU A 64 12.73 33.23 46.62
N LYS A 65 12.91 32.31 45.67
CA LYS A 65 12.45 30.92 45.80
C LYS A 65 13.63 30.04 46.18
N VAL A 66 13.45 29.25 47.23
CA VAL A 66 14.49 28.33 47.70
C VAL A 66 14.66 27.20 46.69
N ASP A 67 15.92 26.93 46.31
CA ASP A 67 16.34 25.85 45.42
C ASP A 67 15.60 25.75 44.08
N PHE A 68 15.12 26.88 43.57
CA PHE A 68 14.42 26.94 42.29
C PHE A 68 15.33 27.47 41.17
N ASN A 69 15.30 26.78 40.03
CA ASN A 69 15.90 27.18 38.77
C ASN A 69 14.95 26.91 37.59
N LEU A 70 15.12 27.61 36.47
CA LEU A 70 14.31 27.40 35.28
C LEU A 70 14.54 26.00 34.69
N PRO A 71 13.46 25.31 34.26
CA PRO A 71 13.59 24.07 33.49
C PRO A 71 14.41 24.30 32.22
N GLN A 72 15.30 23.35 31.91
CA GLN A 72 16.07 23.39 30.68
C GLN A 72 15.21 22.89 29.51
N PRO A 73 15.18 23.60 28.37
CA PRO A 73 14.47 23.13 27.20
C PRO A 73 15.13 21.86 26.67
N MET A 74 14.33 20.85 26.31
CA MET A 74 14.84 19.60 25.72
C MET A 74 15.50 19.82 24.34
N MET A 75 15.10 20.87 23.64
CA MET A 75 15.58 21.20 22.30
C MET A 75 15.98 22.67 22.26
N THR A 76 17.22 22.96 21.87
CA THR A 76 17.77 24.32 21.83
C THR A 76 17.11 25.20 20.77
N ASN A 77 16.81 24.64 19.59
CA ASN A 77 16.11 25.33 18.51
C ASN A 77 14.84 24.58 18.15
N SER A 78 13.67 25.21 18.35
CA SER A 78 12.36 24.62 18.06
C SER A 78 11.89 24.73 16.62
N ASP A 79 12.60 25.48 15.77
CA ASP A 79 12.26 25.60 14.36
C ASP A 79 12.78 24.40 13.55
N LEU A 80 11.95 23.35 13.54
CA LEU A 80 12.16 22.16 12.72
C LEU A 80 12.12 22.48 11.23
N GLY A 81 11.35 23.50 10.80
CA GLY A 81 11.24 23.87 9.40
C GLY A 81 12.56 24.40 8.85
N ARG A 82 13.25 25.24 9.63
CA ARG A 82 14.61 25.71 9.34
C ARG A 82 15.62 24.57 9.40
N LEU A 83 15.56 23.74 10.44
CA LEU A 83 16.51 22.63 10.61
C LEU A 83 16.43 21.63 9.44
N LEU A 84 15.22 21.21 9.06
CA LEU A 84 15.02 20.27 7.97
C LEU A 84 15.46 20.82 6.61
N LYS A 85 15.42 22.15 6.42
CA LYS A 85 15.83 22.81 5.17
C LYS A 85 17.31 23.21 5.18
N ALA A 86 18.03 23.01 6.27
CA ALA A 86 19.44 23.33 6.38
C ALA A 86 20.27 22.55 5.34
N PHE A 87 21.25 23.22 4.73
CA PHE A 87 22.06 22.63 3.65
C PHE A 87 22.85 21.43 4.14
N GLU A 88 23.37 21.51 5.36
CA GLU A 88 24.14 20.47 6.04
C GLU A 88 23.33 19.17 6.12
N ILE A 89 22.05 19.26 6.47
CA ILE A 89 21.15 18.11 6.57
C ILE A 89 20.73 17.62 5.18
N GLN A 90 20.37 18.54 4.27
CA GLN A 90 19.92 18.19 2.92
C GLN A 90 21.03 17.57 2.06
N SER A 91 22.29 17.96 2.29
CA SER A 91 23.45 17.43 1.54
C SER A 91 23.71 15.95 1.81
N VAL A 92 23.37 15.47 3.01
CA VAL A 92 23.54 14.06 3.44
C VAL A 92 22.29 13.23 3.14
N LEU A 93 21.14 13.87 2.95
CA LEU A 93 19.87 13.20 2.77
C LEU A 93 19.78 12.51 1.39
N ARG A 94 19.19 11.31 1.37
CA ARG A 94 18.85 10.62 0.12
C ARG A 94 17.63 11.26 -0.54
N ALA A 95 17.57 11.18 -1.86
CA ALA A 95 16.41 11.64 -2.61
C ALA A 95 15.11 10.94 -2.13
N PRO A 96 13.99 11.66 -2.01
CA PRO A 96 12.74 11.10 -1.48
C PRO A 96 12.13 10.07 -2.43
N ILE A 97 11.76 8.90 -1.90
CA ILE A 97 11.03 7.87 -2.67
C ILE A 97 9.54 8.23 -2.69
N LYS A 98 9.11 8.96 -3.73
CA LYS A 98 7.71 9.40 -3.89
C LYS A 98 6.77 8.32 -4.48
N ARG A 99 7.32 7.18 -4.91
CA ARG A 99 6.55 6.15 -5.62
C ARG A 99 5.78 5.26 -4.65
N GLN A 100 4.46 5.41 -4.63
CA GLN A 100 3.57 4.46 -3.96
C GLN A 100 3.16 3.35 -4.92
N ALA A 101 3.68 2.13 -4.72
CA ALA A 101 3.29 0.98 -5.52
C ALA A 101 1.93 0.44 -5.05
N ARG A 102 0.84 0.85 -5.72
CA ARG A 102 -0.49 0.29 -5.47
C ARG A 102 -0.62 -1.10 -6.08
N ARG A 103 -1.39 -1.98 -5.44
CA ARG A 103 -1.72 -3.31 -5.96
C ARG A 103 -2.41 -3.17 -7.31
N LYS A 104 -1.78 -3.67 -8.38
CA LYS A 104 -2.38 -3.73 -9.70
C LYS A 104 -3.28 -4.97 -9.79
N VAL A 105 -4.47 -4.81 -10.36
CA VAL A 105 -5.38 -5.94 -10.63
C VAL A 105 -4.74 -6.84 -11.70
N LYS A 106 -4.56 -8.12 -11.39
CA LYS A 106 -4.06 -9.12 -12.34
C LYS A 106 -5.16 -9.51 -13.32
N LYS A 107 -5.18 -8.84 -14.47
CA LYS A 107 -6.09 -9.17 -15.59
C LYS A 107 -5.60 -10.44 -16.30
N ASN A 108 -6.54 -11.24 -16.80
CA ASN A 108 -6.24 -12.48 -17.51
C ASN A 108 -5.71 -12.20 -18.94
N PRO A 109 -4.48 -12.61 -19.30
CA PRO A 109 -3.92 -12.35 -20.63
C PRO A 109 -4.58 -13.17 -21.74
N LEU A 110 -5.17 -14.34 -21.44
CA LEU A 110 -5.90 -15.12 -22.44
C LEU A 110 -7.17 -14.40 -22.92
N LYS A 111 -7.75 -13.56 -22.04
CA LYS A 111 -8.93 -12.74 -22.36
C LYS A 111 -8.58 -11.36 -22.93
N SER A 112 -7.37 -10.83 -22.67
CA SER A 112 -6.95 -9.49 -23.14
C SER A 112 -5.77 -9.55 -24.10
N ILE A 113 -6.00 -9.18 -25.36
CA ILE A 113 -4.99 -9.19 -26.43
C ILE A 113 -3.80 -8.28 -26.09
N SER A 114 -4.05 -7.09 -25.54
CA SER A 114 -2.97 -6.14 -25.18
C SER A 114 -2.06 -6.70 -24.08
N LEU A 115 -2.63 -7.36 -23.06
CA LEU A 115 -1.83 -7.96 -22.00
C LEU A 115 -1.05 -9.18 -22.46
N MET A 116 -1.65 -10.01 -23.32
CA MET A 116 -0.92 -11.12 -23.93
C MET A 116 0.22 -10.61 -24.82
N SER A 117 0.03 -9.50 -25.54
CA SER A 117 1.10 -8.89 -26.35
C SER A 117 2.24 -8.35 -25.48
N ARG A 118 1.92 -7.70 -24.35
CA ARG A 118 2.93 -7.25 -23.37
C ARG A 118 3.69 -8.40 -22.71
N LEU A 119 3.02 -9.53 -22.47
CA LEU A 119 3.63 -10.71 -21.86
C LEU A 119 4.44 -11.53 -22.87
N ASN A 120 3.88 -11.71 -24.08
CA ASN A 120 4.47 -12.45 -25.17
C ASN A 120 4.26 -11.70 -26.50
N PRO A 121 5.28 -11.02 -27.04
CA PRO A 121 5.14 -10.23 -28.27
C PRO A 121 4.79 -11.07 -29.50
N TYR A 122 5.25 -12.33 -29.56
CA TYR A 122 4.97 -13.23 -30.68
C TYR A 122 3.49 -13.68 -30.76
N SER A 123 2.72 -13.51 -29.68
CA SER A 123 1.30 -13.87 -29.65
C SER A 123 0.46 -13.13 -30.70
N THR A 124 0.88 -11.92 -31.10
CA THR A 124 0.24 -11.11 -32.13
C THR A 124 0.38 -11.74 -33.51
N VAL A 125 1.59 -12.15 -33.87
CA VAL A 125 1.92 -12.84 -35.12
C VAL A 125 1.21 -14.20 -35.17
N GLN A 126 1.25 -14.96 -34.07
CA GLN A 126 0.59 -16.25 -33.98
C GLN A 126 -0.93 -16.13 -34.19
N LYS A 127 -1.59 -15.18 -33.50
CA LYS A 127 -3.04 -14.92 -33.69
C LYS A 127 -3.38 -14.47 -35.11
N ARG A 128 -2.52 -13.65 -35.74
CA ARG A 128 -2.71 -13.21 -37.12
C ARG A 128 -2.58 -14.38 -38.08
N LYS A 129 -1.57 -15.24 -37.91
CA LYS A 129 -1.35 -16.44 -38.73
C LYS A 129 -2.51 -17.43 -38.60
N THR A 130 -3.01 -17.68 -37.39
CA THR A 130 -4.17 -18.56 -37.18
C THR A 130 -5.43 -17.99 -37.84
N LEU A 131 -5.67 -16.68 -37.70
CA LEU A 131 -6.81 -16.01 -38.36
C LEU A 131 -6.72 -16.13 -39.88
N LEU A 132 -5.56 -15.85 -40.49
CA LEU A 132 -5.36 -15.99 -41.93
C LEU A 132 -5.61 -17.43 -42.41
N THR A 133 -5.16 -18.42 -41.62
CA THR A 133 -5.38 -19.84 -41.90
C THR A 133 -6.86 -20.20 -41.83
N GLN A 134 -7.58 -19.69 -40.82
CA GLN A 134 -9.03 -19.91 -40.67
C GLN A 134 -9.84 -19.29 -41.80
N LEU A 135 -9.53 -18.05 -42.21
CA LEU A 135 -10.20 -17.38 -43.33
C LEU A 135 -10.00 -18.15 -44.64
N LYS A 136 -8.78 -18.65 -44.90
CA LYS A 136 -8.49 -19.52 -46.06
C LYS A 136 -9.29 -20.83 -46.01
N GLY A 137 -9.38 -21.46 -44.84
CA GLY A 137 -10.16 -22.68 -44.64
C GLY A 137 -11.67 -22.48 -44.83
N ARG A 138 -12.22 -21.34 -44.37
CA ARG A 138 -13.63 -20.98 -44.60
C ARG A 138 -13.95 -20.75 -46.08
N ARG A 139 -13.08 -20.02 -46.79
CA ARG A 139 -13.24 -19.76 -48.23
C ARG A 139 -13.20 -21.02 -49.09
N THR A 140 -12.34 -21.96 -48.74
CA THR A 140 -12.17 -23.23 -49.50
C THR A 140 -13.13 -24.33 -49.05
N GLY A 141 -14.03 -24.09 -48.09
CA GLY A 141 -14.92 -25.11 -47.51
C GLY A 141 -14.21 -26.20 -46.68
N THR A 142 -12.87 -26.15 -46.58
CA THR A 142 -12.05 -27.12 -45.86
C THR A 142 -11.83 -26.72 -44.39
N THR A 143 -12.91 -26.28 -43.73
CA THR A 143 -12.88 -25.93 -42.31
C THR A 143 -12.41 -27.11 -41.45
N ALA A 144 -11.77 -26.81 -40.32
CA ALA A 144 -11.35 -27.85 -39.38
C ALA A 144 -12.54 -28.72 -38.92
N GLU A 145 -13.74 -28.15 -38.88
CA GLU A 145 -15.00 -28.84 -38.59
C GLU A 145 -15.42 -29.80 -39.72
N SER A 146 -15.32 -29.40 -41.00
CA SER A 146 -15.62 -30.30 -42.12
C SER A 146 -14.61 -31.44 -42.22
N LYS A 147 -13.32 -31.17 -41.95
CA LYS A 147 -12.28 -32.21 -41.83
C LYS A 147 -12.48 -33.14 -40.62
N ALA A 148 -12.91 -32.59 -39.48
CA ALA A 148 -13.20 -33.39 -38.28
C ALA A 148 -14.46 -34.27 -38.45
N ALA A 149 -15.50 -33.76 -39.11
CA ALA A 149 -16.69 -34.53 -39.46
C ALA A 149 -16.37 -35.67 -40.43
N ALA A 150 -15.56 -35.40 -41.47
CA ALA A 150 -15.07 -36.43 -42.39
C ALA A 150 -14.22 -37.50 -41.68
N ARG A 151 -13.40 -37.11 -40.69
CA ARG A 151 -12.64 -38.06 -39.87
C ARG A 151 -13.55 -38.93 -39.00
N LYS A 152 -14.60 -38.38 -38.38
CA LYS A 152 -15.61 -39.15 -37.62
C LYS A 152 -16.36 -40.15 -38.51
N GLN A 153 -16.75 -39.75 -39.72
CA GLN A 153 -17.39 -40.65 -40.69
C GLN A 153 -16.46 -41.80 -41.12
N ARG A 154 -15.18 -41.51 -41.39
CA ARG A 154 -14.17 -42.54 -41.69
C ARG A 154 -13.94 -43.51 -40.53
N THR A 155 -13.91 -43.02 -39.28
CA THR A 155 -13.82 -43.92 -38.11
C THR A 155 -15.05 -44.81 -37.98
N HIS A 156 -16.25 -44.28 -38.19
CA HIS A 156 -17.51 -45.04 -38.14
C HIS A 156 -17.57 -46.09 -39.26
N ALA A 157 -17.13 -45.74 -40.47
CA ALA A 157 -17.01 -46.68 -41.60
C ALA A 157 -15.98 -47.80 -41.32
N SER A 158 -14.82 -47.50 -40.72
CA SER A 158 -13.83 -48.53 -40.36
C SER A 158 -14.32 -49.47 -39.26
N LEU A 159 -15.10 -48.95 -38.30
CA LEU A 159 -15.74 -49.77 -37.25
C LEU A 159 -16.82 -50.69 -37.84
N LYS A 160 -17.58 -50.23 -38.85
CA LYS A 160 -18.56 -51.04 -39.58
C LYS A 160 -17.89 -52.15 -40.41
N ALA A 161 -16.82 -51.85 -41.14
CA ALA A 161 -16.06 -52.84 -41.92
C ALA A 161 -15.45 -53.93 -41.02
N LYS A 162 -14.96 -53.55 -39.84
CA LYS A 162 -14.37 -54.49 -38.87
C LYS A 162 -15.39 -55.45 -38.24
N ARG A 163 -16.66 -55.03 -38.11
CA ARG A 163 -17.77 -55.91 -37.67
C ARG A 163 -18.17 -56.93 -38.74
N LEU A 164 -18.03 -56.60 -40.03
CA LEU A 164 -18.36 -57.47 -41.15
C LEU A 164 -17.29 -58.55 -41.42
N SER A 165 -16.02 -58.28 -41.11
CA SER A 165 -14.92 -59.23 -41.33
C SER A 165 -14.81 -60.36 -40.29
N GLY A 166 -15.71 -60.46 -39.30
CA GLY A 166 -15.74 -61.57 -38.32
C GLY A 166 -14.54 -61.72 -37.38
N VAL A 167 -13.45 -60.96 -37.56
CA VAL A 167 -12.27 -61.01 -36.71
C VAL A 167 -12.46 -60.17 -35.45
N ASN A 168 -12.82 -60.83 -34.35
CA ASN A 168 -12.76 -60.24 -33.01
C ASN A 168 -11.30 -60.19 -32.53
N VAL A 169 -10.59 -59.09 -32.85
CA VAL A 169 -9.31 -58.79 -32.17
C VAL A 169 -9.61 -58.18 -30.82
N VAL A 170 -9.56 -59.00 -29.77
CA VAL A 170 -9.56 -58.53 -28.38
C VAL A 170 -8.21 -57.83 -28.12
N LYS A 171 -8.21 -56.50 -28.14
CA LYS A 171 -7.08 -55.72 -27.64
C LYS A 171 -7.22 -55.55 -26.13
N THR A 172 -6.53 -56.39 -25.37
CA THR A 172 -6.31 -56.15 -23.94
C THR A 172 -5.23 -55.08 -23.77
N THR A 173 -5.64 -53.85 -23.46
CA THR A 173 -4.71 -52.82 -23.01
C THR A 173 -4.47 -53.01 -21.51
N LYS A 174 -3.35 -53.65 -21.13
CA LYS A 174 -2.85 -53.57 -19.76
C LYS A 174 -2.08 -52.26 -19.59
N THR A 175 -2.67 -51.32 -18.85
CA THR A 175 -2.03 -50.06 -18.49
C THR A 175 -1.17 -50.29 -17.26
N GLN A 176 0.15 -50.40 -17.43
CA GLN A 176 1.10 -50.30 -16.31
C GLN A 176 1.57 -48.84 -16.20
N LYS A 177 1.33 -48.25 -15.02
CA LYS A 177 1.72 -46.88 -14.71
C LYS A 177 3.11 -46.90 -14.08
N VAL A 178 4.11 -46.43 -14.82
CA VAL A 178 5.43 -46.10 -14.25
C VAL A 178 5.70 -44.63 -14.62
N GLY A 179 5.48 -43.73 -13.65
CA GLY A 179 5.74 -42.30 -13.81
C GLY A 179 4.86 -41.54 -14.82
N ASN A 180 5.30 -40.34 -15.19
CA ASN A 180 4.52 -39.30 -15.89
C ASN A 180 4.55 -39.37 -17.43
N ALA A 181 4.82 -40.54 -18.02
CA ALA A 181 4.79 -40.75 -19.47
C ALA A 181 4.12 -42.08 -19.83
N THR A 182 3.09 -42.04 -20.68
CA THR A 182 2.32 -43.22 -21.10
C THR A 182 2.84 -43.75 -22.44
N THR A 183 3.55 -44.88 -22.44
CA THR A 183 3.96 -45.57 -23.67
C THR A 183 3.08 -46.81 -23.90
N THR A 184 2.29 -46.81 -24.96
CA THR A 184 1.40 -47.94 -25.34
C THR A 184 2.11 -48.90 -26.30
N LYS A 185 2.51 -50.08 -25.84
CA LYS A 185 2.91 -51.19 -26.73
C LYS A 185 1.69 -52.06 -27.05
N THR A 186 1.43 -52.28 -28.34
CA THR A 186 0.30 -53.10 -28.81
C THR A 186 0.85 -54.44 -29.29
N LYS A 187 0.42 -55.55 -28.68
CA LYS A 187 0.70 -56.91 -29.21
C LYS A 187 -0.60 -57.48 -29.75
N THR A 188 -0.57 -57.97 -30.99
CA THR A 188 -1.71 -58.57 -31.69
C THR A 188 -1.49 -60.08 -31.74
N THR A 189 -2.41 -60.86 -31.18
CA THR A 189 -2.43 -62.32 -31.35
C THR A 189 -3.73 -62.70 -32.04
N VAL A 190 -3.63 -63.54 -33.08
CA VAL A 190 -4.76 -64.02 -33.88
C VAL A 190 -5.02 -65.46 -33.45
N ALA A 191 -6.25 -65.78 -33.04
CA ALA A 191 -6.66 -67.16 -32.74
C ALA A 191 -7.59 -67.66 -33.85
N THR A 192 -7.22 -68.78 -34.48
CA THR A 192 -8.04 -69.52 -35.44
C THR A 192 -8.81 -70.63 -34.73
N LYS A 193 -10.12 -70.73 -34.95
CA LYS A 193 -10.97 -71.82 -34.44
C LYS A 193 -10.73 -73.10 -35.24
N SER A 194 -10.52 -74.22 -34.56
CA SER A 194 -10.67 -75.57 -35.11
C SER A 194 -12.03 -76.15 -34.68
N SER A 195 -12.68 -76.81 -35.65
CA SER A 195 -13.95 -77.57 -35.68
C SER A 195 -14.88 -77.56 -34.48
#